data_AF-A0A926HBP1-F1
#
_entry.id   AF-A0A926HBP1-F1
#
_cell.length_a   1.000
_cell.length_b   1.000
_cell.length_c   1.000
_cell.angle_alpha   90.00
_cell.angle_beta   90.00
_cell.angle_gamma   90.00
#
_symmetry.space_group_name_H-M   'P 1'
#
loop_
_entity.id
_entity.type
_entity.pdbx_description
1 polymer ?
#
loop_
_entity_poly.entity_id
_entity_poly.type
_entity_poly.pdbx_seq_one_letter_code
_entity_poly.pdbx_strand_id
1 'polypeptide(L)'
;MTDQLSDAEKQQIATLATTEHFTLQTARSATISDANGRASLFLSTVSSTLVALAFVGQVDESMSAFFIFSFVLFPTLIFLGVATFARVLQSAIEDTIYAREINRLRHLYAELSPILGRYFLLSTNDDAASIIRTMGVTSGRWQMFLTTAGTIGVINSTLVGVLVGLVCSRLGLTVLLCAGAGIAAFIAGIVLHLRYQTAQWQAVDVRLPVLFPADTSGDPH
;
A
#
# COMPACT_ATOMS: atom_id res chain seq x y z
N MET A 1 25.46 26.06 12.46
CA MET A 1 25.25 25.51 13.82
C MET A 1 26.24 24.38 14.13
N THR A 2 26.64 23.58 13.14
CA THR A 2 27.61 22.47 13.29
C THR A 2 29.08 22.89 13.39
N ASP A 3 29.43 24.11 12.99
CA ASP A 3 30.81 24.65 13.04
C ASP A 3 31.33 24.93 14.46
N GLN A 4 30.44 24.89 15.48
CA GLN A 4 30.80 25.07 16.89
C GLN A 4 30.91 23.74 17.66
N LEU A 5 30.67 22.60 17.03
CA LEU A 5 30.74 21.29 17.68
C LEU A 5 32.18 20.78 17.69
N SER A 6 32.62 20.28 18.84
CA SER A 6 33.87 19.53 18.95
C SER A 6 33.81 18.23 18.15
N ASP A 7 34.98 17.69 17.78
CA ASP A 7 35.05 16.43 17.04
C ASP A 7 34.41 15.25 17.82
N ALA A 8 34.49 15.29 19.15
CA ALA A 8 33.84 14.32 20.02
C ALA A 8 32.31 14.38 19.93
N GLU A 9 31.73 15.59 19.91
CA GLU A 9 30.28 15.78 19.76
C GLU A 9 29.81 15.36 18.37
N LYS A 10 30.57 15.69 17.30
CA LYS A 10 30.27 15.24 15.93
C LYS A 10 30.27 13.71 15.85
N GLN A 11 31.22 13.04 16.49
CA GLN A 11 31.29 11.59 16.53
C GLN A 11 30.10 10.98 17.30
N GLN A 12 29.71 11.55 18.44
CA GLN A 12 28.54 11.11 19.21
C GLN A 12 27.23 11.26 18.41
N ILE A 13 27.04 12.41 17.75
CA ILE A 13 25.87 12.65 16.89
C ILE A 13 25.85 11.64 15.73
N ALA A 14 26.99 11.42 15.07
CA ALA A 14 27.08 10.46 13.98
C ALA A 14 26.72 9.04 14.43
N THR A 15 27.16 8.62 15.63
CA THR A 15 26.78 7.32 16.21
C THR A 15 25.28 7.24 16.46
N LEU A 16 24.68 8.22 17.15
CA LEU A 16 23.24 8.23 17.44
C LEU A 16 22.40 8.22 16.16
N ALA A 17 22.75 9.07 15.20
CA ALA A 17 22.05 9.15 13.92
C ALA A 17 22.17 7.85 13.12
N THR A 18 23.34 7.20 13.14
CA THR A 18 23.53 5.91 12.47
C THR A 18 22.70 4.80 13.13
N THR A 19 22.64 4.76 14.46
CA THR A 19 21.78 3.82 15.20
C THR A 19 20.31 4.04 14.87
N GLU A 20 19.85 5.29 14.82
CA GLU A 20 18.48 5.63 14.43
C GLU A 20 18.20 5.21 12.98
N HIS A 21 19.12 5.49 12.05
CA HIS A 21 18.99 5.09 10.66
C HIS A 21 18.82 3.57 10.49
N PHE A 22 19.63 2.77 11.19
CA PHE A 22 19.48 1.30 11.15
C PHE A 22 18.17 0.84 11.79
N THR A 23 17.72 1.51 12.85
CA THR A 23 16.44 1.21 13.51
C THR A 23 15.27 1.48 12.57
N LEU A 24 15.25 2.64 11.90
CA LEU A 24 14.25 3.01 10.89
C LEU A 24 14.27 2.06 9.68
N GLN A 25 15.45 1.70 9.18
CA GLN A 25 15.58 0.76 8.06
C GLN A 25 15.08 -0.65 8.43
N THR A 26 15.29 -1.06 9.69
CA THR A 26 14.76 -2.32 10.22
C THR A 26 13.25 -2.27 10.34
N ALA A 27 12.69 -1.19 10.89
CA ALA A 27 11.25 -0.97 10.98
C ALA A 27 10.59 -0.98 9.59
N ARG A 28 11.22 -0.33 8.62
CA ARG A 28 10.81 -0.32 7.21
C ARG A 28 10.80 -1.71 6.59
N SER A 29 11.84 -2.50 6.84
CA SER A 29 11.90 -3.89 6.34
C SER A 29 10.80 -4.77 6.97
N ALA A 30 10.50 -4.54 8.26
CA ALA A 30 9.42 -5.24 8.95
C ALA A 30 8.03 -4.89 8.41
N THR A 31 7.74 -3.61 8.09
CA THR A 31 6.46 -3.20 7.51
C THR A 31 6.25 -3.77 6.10
N ILE A 32 7.30 -3.80 5.27
CA ILE A 32 7.28 -4.45 3.95
C ILE A 32 6.99 -5.95 4.11
N SER A 33 7.65 -6.61 5.07
CA SER A 33 7.42 -8.03 5.34
C SER A 33 6.00 -8.33 5.84
N ASP A 34 5.43 -7.51 6.73
CA ASP A 34 4.03 -7.67 7.19
C ASP A 34 3.05 -7.50 6.02
N ALA A 35 3.25 -6.46 5.18
CA ALA A 35 2.42 -6.23 4.01
C ALA A 35 2.46 -7.41 3.01
N ASN A 36 3.66 -7.92 2.72
CA ASN A 36 3.84 -9.08 1.83
C ASN A 36 3.25 -10.37 2.42
N GLY A 37 3.41 -10.59 3.73
CA GLY A 37 2.84 -11.73 4.44
C GLY A 37 1.31 -11.72 4.37
N ARG A 38 0.70 -10.57 4.68
CA ARG A 38 -0.77 -10.38 4.59
C ARG A 38 -1.30 -10.59 3.17
N ALA A 39 -0.65 -9.99 2.18
CA ALA A 39 -1.05 -10.15 0.78
C ALA A 39 -0.99 -11.61 0.34
N SER A 40 0.11 -12.31 0.69
CA SER A 40 0.30 -13.73 0.35
C SER A 40 -0.75 -14.63 1.00
N LEU A 41 -1.05 -14.41 2.28
CA LEU A 41 -2.11 -15.14 2.99
C LEU A 41 -3.48 -14.91 2.36
N PHE A 42 -3.81 -13.68 2.00
CA PHE A 42 -5.06 -13.35 1.32
C PHE A 42 -5.16 -14.04 -0.04
N LEU A 43 -4.13 -13.92 -0.90
CA LEU A 43 -4.07 -14.56 -2.21
C LEU A 43 -4.18 -16.09 -2.12
N SER A 44 -3.49 -16.69 -1.15
CA SER A 44 -3.56 -18.14 -0.90
C SER A 44 -4.98 -18.56 -0.49
N THR A 45 -5.61 -17.81 0.41
CA THR A 45 -6.96 -18.09 0.90
C THR A 45 -8.01 -17.93 -0.21
N VAL A 46 -7.92 -16.87 -1.02
CA VAL A 46 -8.80 -16.67 -2.18
C VAL A 46 -8.63 -17.81 -3.17
N SER A 47 -7.39 -18.17 -3.50
CA SER A 47 -7.10 -19.24 -4.47
C SER A 47 -7.64 -20.59 -3.99
N SER A 48 -7.36 -20.99 -2.75
CA SER A 48 -7.85 -22.27 -2.20
C SER A 48 -9.37 -22.32 -2.11
N THR A 49 -10.01 -21.19 -1.77
CA THR A 49 -11.47 -21.08 -1.73
C THR A 49 -12.09 -21.22 -3.12
N LEU A 50 -11.53 -20.56 -4.13
CA LEU A 50 -12.02 -20.67 -5.51
C LEU A 50 -11.86 -22.10 -6.04
N VAL A 51 -10.75 -22.77 -5.73
CA VAL A 51 -10.54 -24.18 -6.06
C VAL A 51 -11.59 -25.07 -5.37
N ALA A 52 -11.82 -24.87 -4.06
CA ALA A 52 -12.84 -25.62 -3.32
C ALA A 52 -14.25 -25.43 -3.91
N LEU A 53 -14.63 -24.19 -4.24
CA LEU A 53 -15.91 -23.89 -4.87
C LEU A 53 -16.04 -24.53 -6.26
N ALA A 54 -14.96 -24.56 -7.05
CA ALA A 54 -14.96 -25.24 -8.34
C ALA A 54 -15.17 -26.75 -8.20
N PHE A 55 -14.62 -27.40 -7.16
CA PHE A 55 -14.90 -28.82 -6.89
C PHE A 55 -16.35 -29.04 -6.46
N VAL A 56 -16.87 -28.22 -5.55
CA VAL A 56 -18.29 -28.31 -5.12
C VAL A 56 -19.22 -28.17 -6.32
N GLY A 57 -18.97 -27.19 -7.20
CA GLY A 57 -19.77 -26.99 -8.41
C GLY A 57 -19.67 -28.11 -9.45
N GLN A 58 -18.62 -28.94 -9.43
CA GLN A 58 -18.49 -30.10 -10.32
C GLN A 58 -19.27 -31.32 -9.82
N VAL A 59 -19.38 -31.49 -8.50
CA VAL A 59 -20.03 -32.67 -7.89
C VAL A 59 -21.53 -32.43 -7.65
N ASP A 60 -21.94 -31.19 -7.45
CA ASP A 60 -23.33 -30.84 -7.11
C ASP A 60 -24.17 -30.51 -8.35
N GLU A 61 -24.89 -31.50 -8.88
CA GLU A 61 -25.83 -31.32 -10.01
C GLU A 61 -26.93 -30.29 -9.70
N SER A 62 -27.30 -30.12 -8.42
CA SER A 62 -28.37 -29.22 -7.99
C SER A 62 -27.92 -27.76 -7.79
N MET A 63 -26.60 -27.52 -7.76
CA MET A 63 -25.95 -26.26 -7.42
C MET A 63 -26.31 -25.68 -6.03
N SER A 64 -27.12 -26.39 -5.24
CA SER A 64 -27.58 -25.94 -3.92
C SER A 64 -26.42 -25.80 -2.92
N ALA A 65 -25.55 -26.81 -2.86
CA ALA A 65 -24.35 -26.78 -2.04
C ALA A 65 -23.41 -25.66 -2.52
N PHE A 66 -23.23 -25.50 -3.83
CA PHE A 66 -22.40 -24.41 -4.38
C PHE A 66 -22.85 -23.04 -3.87
N PHE A 67 -24.16 -22.73 -3.89
CA PHE A 67 -24.67 -21.46 -3.39
C PHE A 67 -24.49 -21.30 -1.88
N ILE A 68 -24.73 -22.35 -1.08
CA ILE A 68 -24.55 -22.32 0.37
C ILE A 68 -23.08 -22.02 0.71
N PHE A 69 -22.14 -22.77 0.12
CA PHE A 69 -20.71 -22.54 0.33
C PHE A 69 -20.29 -21.16 -0.13
N SER A 70 -20.76 -20.71 -1.31
CA SER A 70 -20.44 -19.37 -1.83
C SER A 70 -20.92 -18.26 -0.89
N PHE A 71 -22.16 -18.32 -0.41
CA PHE A 71 -22.70 -17.29 0.49
C PHE A 71 -22.05 -17.26 1.87
N VAL A 72 -21.34 -18.32 2.28
CA VAL A 72 -20.52 -18.31 3.50
C VAL A 72 -19.09 -17.82 3.22
N LEU A 73 -18.48 -18.32 2.15
CA LEU A 73 -17.07 -18.09 1.85
C LEU A 73 -16.81 -16.69 1.28
N PHE A 74 -17.63 -16.20 0.34
CA PHE A 74 -17.41 -14.88 -0.26
C PHE A 74 -17.45 -13.73 0.75
N PRO A 75 -18.45 -13.63 1.67
CA PRO A 75 -18.41 -12.60 2.71
C PRO A 75 -17.17 -12.69 3.61
N THR A 76 -16.74 -13.91 3.94
CA THR A 76 -15.52 -14.14 4.72
C THR A 76 -14.28 -13.65 3.97
N LEU A 77 -14.17 -13.95 2.68
CA LEU A 77 -13.08 -13.48 1.82
C LEU A 77 -13.09 -11.95 1.66
N ILE A 78 -14.27 -11.34 1.50
CA ILE A 78 -14.40 -9.88 1.39
C ILE A 78 -13.95 -9.21 2.70
N PHE A 79 -14.37 -9.74 3.85
CA PHE A 79 -13.91 -9.25 5.15
C PHE A 79 -12.39 -9.33 5.28
N LEU A 80 -11.79 -10.49 4.95
CA LEU A 80 -10.34 -10.67 4.95
C LEU A 80 -9.65 -9.71 3.97
N GLY A 81 -10.21 -9.51 2.79
CA GLY A 81 -9.72 -8.60 1.77
C GLY A 81 -9.70 -7.14 2.23
N VAL A 82 -10.78 -6.67 2.86
CA VAL A 82 -10.87 -5.32 3.45
C VAL A 82 -9.84 -5.14 4.57
N ALA A 83 -9.71 -6.12 5.48
CA ALA A 83 -8.73 -6.06 6.56
C ALA A 83 -7.28 -6.03 6.03
N THR A 84 -6.99 -6.84 5.00
CA THR A 84 -5.70 -6.89 4.33
C THR A 84 -5.39 -5.57 3.63
N PHE A 85 -6.36 -5.03 2.88
CA PHE A 85 -6.25 -3.73 2.22
C PHE A 85 -5.92 -2.61 3.21
N ALA A 86 -6.67 -2.51 4.31
CA ALA A 86 -6.48 -1.47 5.31
C ALA A 86 -5.08 -1.54 5.95
N ARG A 87 -4.61 -2.74 6.30
CA ARG A 87 -3.29 -2.92 6.90
C ARG A 87 -2.15 -2.68 5.93
N VAL A 88 -2.25 -3.18 4.71
CA VAL A 88 -1.22 -2.93 3.68
C VAL A 88 -1.12 -1.44 3.35
N LEU A 89 -2.25 -0.73 3.30
CA LEU A 89 -2.25 0.72 3.13
C LEU A 89 -1.60 1.43 4.33
N GLN A 90 -1.89 1.01 5.56
CA GLN A 90 -1.25 1.56 6.76
C GLN A 90 0.26 1.33 6.74
N SER A 91 0.71 0.12 6.43
CA SER A 91 2.14 -0.22 6.33
C SER A 91 2.85 0.59 5.25
N ALA A 92 2.18 0.90 4.13
CA ALA A 92 2.74 1.76 3.09
C ALA A 92 2.89 3.22 3.55
N ILE A 93 1.97 3.71 4.38
CA ILE A 93 2.07 5.04 5.00
C ILE A 93 3.22 5.07 6.00
N GLU A 94 3.32 4.07 6.89
CA GLU A 94 4.42 3.92 7.84
C GLU A 94 5.79 3.84 7.13
N ASP A 95 5.88 3.06 6.05
CA ASP A 95 7.07 2.96 5.19
C ASP A 95 7.50 4.32 4.63
N THR A 96 6.54 5.15 4.21
CA THR A 96 6.81 6.50 3.70
C THR A 96 7.30 7.42 4.82
N ILE A 97 6.76 7.32 6.02
CA ILE A 97 7.21 8.10 7.19
C ILE A 97 8.67 7.78 7.50
N TYR A 98 9.02 6.50 7.60
CA TYR A 98 10.41 6.07 7.81
C TYR A 98 11.33 6.55 6.69
N ALA A 99 10.86 6.55 5.44
CA ALA A 99 11.62 7.10 4.31
C ALA A 99 11.95 8.59 4.49
N ARG A 100 11.01 9.40 5.01
CA ARG A 100 11.25 10.84 5.24
C ARG A 100 12.28 11.05 6.32
N GLU A 101 12.17 10.33 7.43
CA GLU A 101 13.11 10.44 8.54
C GLU A 101 14.51 10.00 8.14
N ILE A 102 14.64 8.94 7.33
CA ILE A 102 15.92 8.54 6.75
C ILE A 102 16.52 9.65 5.86
N ASN A 103 15.70 10.36 5.07
CA ASN A 103 16.18 11.48 4.27
C ASN A 103 16.66 12.64 5.15
N ARG A 104 16.00 12.94 6.27
CA ARG A 104 16.46 13.94 7.25
C ARG A 104 17.80 13.56 7.87
N LEU A 105 17.99 12.30 8.24
CA LEU A 105 19.28 11.80 8.71
C LEU A 105 20.35 11.89 7.62
N ARG A 106 19.99 11.61 6.36
CA ARG A 106 20.89 11.79 5.21
C ARG A 106 21.29 13.25 5.02
N HIS A 107 20.38 14.20 5.25
CA HIS A 107 20.68 15.63 5.27
C HIS A 107 21.71 15.96 6.36
N LEU A 108 21.50 15.49 7.59
CA LEU A 108 22.44 15.65 8.71
C LEU A 108 23.84 15.08 8.38
N TYR A 109 23.93 13.92 7.72
CA TYR A 109 25.21 13.35 7.31
C TYR A 109 25.94 14.22 6.28
N ALA A 110 25.20 14.83 5.35
CA ALA A 110 25.76 15.76 4.38
C ALA A 110 26.25 17.06 5.04
N GLU A 111 25.57 17.54 6.10
CA GLU A 111 26.02 18.70 6.89
C GLU A 111 27.28 18.39 7.71
N LEU A 112 27.37 17.19 8.30
CA LEU A 112 28.54 16.78 9.09
C LEU A 112 29.76 16.48 8.22
N SER A 113 29.55 15.95 7.01
CA SER A 113 30.60 15.67 6.03
C SER A 113 30.15 16.01 4.61
N PRO A 114 30.49 17.21 4.11
CA PRO A 114 30.11 17.65 2.76
C PRO A 114 30.61 16.74 1.64
N ILE A 115 31.68 15.98 1.90
CA ILE A 115 32.22 14.98 0.96
C ILE A 115 31.17 13.88 0.71
N LEU A 116 30.48 13.40 1.74
CA LEU A 116 29.46 12.35 1.62
C LEU A 116 28.29 12.79 0.76
N GLY A 117 27.90 14.07 0.84
CA GLY A 117 26.81 14.63 0.03
C GLY A 117 26.99 14.41 -1.47
N ARG A 118 28.24 14.41 -1.97
CA ARG A 118 28.54 14.18 -3.40
C ARG A 118 28.33 12.73 -3.84
N TYR A 119 28.27 11.78 -2.92
CA TYR A 119 28.11 10.35 -3.20
C TYR A 119 26.67 9.86 -3.01
N PHE A 120 25.78 10.67 -2.43
CA PHE A 120 24.39 10.29 -2.25
C PHE A 120 23.61 10.39 -3.58
N LEU A 121 23.23 9.23 -4.10
CA LEU A 121 22.32 9.12 -5.25
C LEU A 121 20.85 9.35 -4.87
N LEU A 122 20.49 9.06 -3.62
CA LEU A 122 19.14 9.21 -3.09
C LEU A 122 18.96 10.61 -2.47
N SER A 123 17.76 11.16 -2.56
CA SER A 123 17.45 12.51 -2.08
C SER A 123 17.81 12.72 -0.60
N THR A 124 18.33 13.90 -0.26
CA THR A 124 18.48 14.43 1.11
C THR A 124 17.28 15.25 1.57
N ASN A 125 16.34 15.53 0.68
CA ASN A 125 15.14 16.32 0.96
C ASN A 125 14.01 15.45 1.51
N ASP A 126 13.23 15.98 2.46
CA ASP A 126 12.17 15.26 3.18
C ASP A 126 10.75 15.55 2.65
N ASP A 127 10.64 16.26 1.52
CA ASP A 127 9.39 16.53 0.84
C ASP A 127 8.83 15.30 0.10
N ALA A 128 7.50 15.24 -0.03
CA ALA A 128 6.80 14.13 -0.64
C ALA A 128 7.23 13.87 -2.10
N ALA A 129 7.52 14.92 -2.87
CA ALA A 129 7.93 14.79 -4.27
C ALA A 129 9.31 14.14 -4.38
N SER A 130 10.24 14.49 -3.50
CA SER A 130 11.57 13.89 -3.45
C SER A 130 11.54 12.42 -3.06
N ILE A 131 10.64 12.01 -2.16
CA ILE A 131 10.44 10.59 -1.82
C ILE A 131 9.87 9.82 -3.00
N ILE A 132 8.85 10.36 -3.67
CA ILE A 132 8.24 9.77 -4.87
C ILE A 132 9.27 9.60 -5.99
N ARG A 133 10.09 10.63 -6.25
CA ARG A 133 11.20 10.56 -7.23
C ARG A 133 12.24 9.52 -6.85
N THR A 134 12.63 9.45 -5.57
CA THR A 134 13.60 8.49 -5.06
C THR A 134 13.12 7.04 -5.24
N MET A 135 11.80 6.82 -5.13
CA MET A 135 11.17 5.51 -5.38
C MET A 135 10.99 5.19 -6.88
N GLY A 136 11.35 6.11 -7.80
CA GLY A 136 11.13 5.92 -9.24
C GLY A 136 9.65 5.91 -9.63
N VAL A 137 8.78 6.45 -8.78
CA VAL A 137 7.33 6.42 -8.95
C VAL A 137 6.87 7.65 -9.74
N THR A 138 6.13 7.43 -10.82
CA THR A 138 5.51 8.54 -11.57
C THR A 138 4.24 9.02 -10.87
N SER A 139 4.00 10.33 -10.83
CA SER A 139 2.78 10.92 -10.29
C SER A 139 1.61 10.68 -11.24
N GLY A 140 0.69 9.77 -10.87
CA GLY A 140 -0.48 9.48 -11.69
C GLY A 140 -1.55 8.68 -10.97
N ARG A 141 -2.81 8.86 -11.37
CA ARG A 141 -3.96 8.13 -10.80
C ARG A 141 -3.86 6.62 -11.06
N TRP A 142 -3.20 6.22 -12.14
CA TRP A 142 -2.93 4.83 -12.48
C TRP A 142 -1.90 4.16 -11.56
N GLN A 143 -0.99 4.94 -10.97
CA GLN A 143 0.00 4.42 -10.02
C GLN A 143 -0.66 3.81 -8.78
N MET A 144 -1.85 4.29 -8.40
CA MET A 144 -2.57 3.75 -7.24
C MET A 144 -2.94 2.28 -7.41
N PHE A 145 -3.10 1.79 -8.65
CA PHE A 145 -3.35 0.37 -8.94
C PHE A 145 -2.08 -0.49 -8.90
N LEU A 146 -0.91 0.12 -9.04
CA LEU A 146 0.38 -0.58 -9.00
C LEU A 146 0.87 -0.83 -7.56
N THR A 147 0.20 -0.26 -6.56
CA THR A 147 0.52 -0.53 -5.15
C THR A 147 -0.06 -1.86 -4.70
N THR A 148 0.55 -2.48 -3.69
CA THR A 148 0.02 -3.70 -3.06
C THR A 148 -1.40 -3.49 -2.53
N ALA A 149 -1.72 -2.32 -1.98
CA ALA A 149 -3.08 -1.99 -1.56
C ALA A 149 -4.03 -1.90 -2.76
N GLY A 150 -3.62 -1.27 -3.87
CA GLY A 150 -4.42 -1.17 -5.08
C GLY A 150 -4.78 -2.53 -5.68
N THR A 151 -3.81 -3.44 -5.79
CA THR A 151 -4.04 -4.80 -6.31
C THR A 151 -5.00 -5.60 -5.41
N ILE A 152 -4.85 -5.51 -4.08
CA ILE A 152 -5.79 -6.12 -3.14
C ILE A 152 -7.19 -5.51 -3.29
N GLY A 153 -7.30 -4.19 -3.46
CA GLY A 153 -8.57 -3.51 -3.67
C GLY A 153 -9.31 -3.97 -4.93
N VAL A 154 -8.57 -4.25 -6.01
CA VAL A 154 -9.14 -4.83 -7.25
C VAL A 154 -9.67 -6.23 -6.99
N ILE A 155 -8.88 -7.11 -6.36
CA ILE A 155 -9.31 -8.48 -6.03
C ILE A 155 -10.56 -8.45 -5.14
N ASN A 156 -10.56 -7.61 -4.11
CA ASN A 156 -11.70 -7.47 -3.20
C ASN A 156 -12.95 -6.99 -3.95
N SER A 157 -12.80 -6.02 -4.85
CA SER A 157 -13.91 -5.54 -5.68
C SER A 157 -14.45 -6.63 -6.60
N THR A 158 -13.58 -7.50 -7.13
CA THR A 158 -14.01 -8.66 -7.93
C THR A 158 -14.85 -9.62 -7.11
N LEU A 159 -14.43 -9.94 -5.87
CA LEU A 159 -15.19 -10.80 -4.96
C LEU A 159 -16.57 -10.22 -4.64
N VAL A 160 -16.66 -8.92 -4.41
CA VAL A 160 -17.95 -8.22 -4.21
C VAL A 160 -18.83 -8.31 -5.45
N GLY A 161 -18.27 -8.05 -6.63
CA GLY A 161 -19.01 -8.15 -7.91
C GLY A 161 -19.57 -9.54 -8.16
N VAL A 162 -18.76 -10.59 -7.92
CA VAL A 162 -19.19 -11.99 -8.06
C VAL A 162 -20.30 -12.31 -7.06
N LEU A 163 -20.16 -11.92 -5.79
CA LEU A 163 -21.18 -12.15 -4.78
C LEU A 163 -22.52 -11.49 -5.16
N VAL A 164 -22.49 -10.24 -5.62
CA VAL A 164 -23.70 -9.53 -6.07
C VAL A 164 -24.34 -10.23 -7.27
N GLY A 165 -23.54 -10.68 -8.24
CA GLY A 165 -24.02 -11.47 -9.37
C GLY A 165 -24.68 -12.79 -8.95
N LEU A 166 -24.10 -13.49 -7.97
CA LEU A 166 -24.65 -14.73 -7.41
C LEU A 166 -25.98 -14.48 -6.68
N VAL A 167 -26.09 -13.39 -5.91
CA VAL A 167 -27.35 -13.00 -5.26
C VAL A 167 -28.43 -12.70 -6.32
N CYS A 168 -28.10 -11.93 -7.36
CA CYS A 168 -29.02 -11.62 -8.45
C CYS A 168 -29.52 -12.89 -9.17
N SER A 169 -28.62 -13.86 -9.39
CA SER A 169 -28.97 -15.16 -9.96
C SER A 169 -29.98 -15.90 -9.08
N ARG A 170 -29.78 -15.87 -7.76
CA ARG A 170 -30.69 -16.54 -6.81
C ARG A 170 -32.09 -15.90 -6.74
N LEU A 171 -32.19 -14.62 -7.09
CA LEU A 171 -33.45 -13.88 -7.22
C LEU A 171 -34.18 -14.15 -8.55
N GLY A 172 -33.61 -14.97 -9.45
CA GLY A 172 -34.21 -15.31 -10.73
C GLY A 172 -34.08 -14.22 -11.79
N LEU A 173 -33.12 -13.29 -11.62
CA LEU A 173 -32.84 -12.27 -12.62
C LEU A 173 -32.17 -12.87 -13.87
N THR A 174 -32.33 -12.20 -15.01
CA THR A 174 -31.68 -12.62 -16.25
C THR A 174 -30.15 -12.52 -16.14
N VAL A 175 -29.43 -13.34 -16.90
CA VAL A 175 -27.96 -13.35 -16.94
C VAL A 175 -27.39 -11.94 -17.20
N LEU A 176 -28.04 -11.16 -18.08
CA LEU A 176 -27.62 -9.80 -18.39
C LEU A 176 -27.72 -8.87 -17.17
N LEU A 177 -28.80 -8.98 -16.38
CA LEU A 177 -28.97 -8.20 -15.16
C LEU A 177 -27.99 -8.64 -14.07
N CYS A 178 -27.74 -9.94 -13.92
CA CYS A 178 -26.75 -10.46 -12.97
C CYS A 178 -25.34 -9.97 -13.30
N ALA A 179 -24.95 -10.04 -14.58
CA ALA A 179 -23.66 -9.54 -15.05
C ALA A 179 -23.55 -8.03 -14.88
N GLY A 180 -24.59 -7.27 -15.24
CA GLY A 180 -24.65 -5.83 -15.07
C GLY A 180 -24.52 -5.40 -13.60
N ALA A 181 -25.24 -6.05 -12.69
CA ALA A 181 -25.18 -5.78 -11.26
C ALA A 181 -23.79 -6.12 -10.68
N GLY A 182 -23.20 -7.25 -11.08
CA GLY A 182 -21.86 -7.65 -10.66
C GLY A 182 -20.78 -6.68 -11.13
N ILE A 183 -20.82 -6.25 -12.40
CA ILE A 183 -19.91 -5.24 -12.95
C ILE A 183 -20.09 -3.90 -12.24
N ALA A 184 -21.33 -3.47 -12.00
CA ALA A 184 -21.61 -2.24 -11.27
C ALA A 184 -21.04 -2.28 -9.85
N ALA A 185 -21.22 -3.40 -9.13
CA ALA A 185 -20.68 -3.59 -7.79
C ALA A 185 -19.14 -3.65 -7.77
N PHE A 186 -18.52 -4.29 -8.78
CA PHE A 186 -17.08 -4.28 -8.98
C PHE A 186 -16.54 -2.86 -9.18
N ILE A 187 -17.13 -2.07 -10.07
CA ILE A 187 -16.74 -0.68 -10.33
C ILE A 187 -16.92 0.17 -9.07
N ALA A 188 -18.06 0.02 -8.38
CA ALA A 188 -18.32 0.72 -7.12
C ALA A 188 -17.27 0.37 -6.04
N GLY A 189 -16.90 -0.91 -5.95
CA GLY A 189 -15.83 -1.39 -5.09
C GLY A 189 -14.49 -0.73 -5.40
N ILE A 190 -14.08 -0.69 -6.67
CA ILE A 190 -12.84 -0.04 -7.09
C ILE A 190 -12.85 1.44 -6.70
N VAL A 191 -13.93 2.14 -7.02
CA VAL A 191 -14.06 3.57 -6.72
C VAL A 191 -13.96 3.81 -5.21
N LEU A 192 -14.56 2.96 -4.38
CA LEU A 192 -14.50 3.07 -2.93
C LEU A 192 -13.07 2.87 -2.40
N HIS A 193 -12.36 1.84 -2.85
CA HIS A 193 -10.97 1.59 -2.45
C HIS A 193 -10.04 2.71 -2.89
N LEU A 194 -10.17 3.21 -4.13
CA LEU A 194 -9.36 4.33 -4.62
C LEU A 194 -9.63 5.62 -3.85
N ARG A 195 -10.90 5.93 -3.56
CA ARG A 195 -11.27 7.09 -2.75
C ARG A 195 -10.69 6.99 -1.34
N TYR A 196 -10.80 5.82 -0.72
CA TYR A 196 -10.22 5.59 0.61
C TYR A 196 -8.69 5.74 0.60
N GLN A 197 -8.01 5.09 -0.35
CA GLN A 197 -6.56 5.20 -0.53
C GLN A 197 -6.13 6.66 -0.73
N THR A 198 -6.81 7.39 -1.61
CA THR A 198 -6.51 8.80 -1.88
C THR A 198 -6.71 9.67 -0.64
N ALA A 199 -7.83 9.50 0.08
CA ALA A 199 -8.13 10.27 1.28
C ALA A 199 -7.10 10.04 2.39
N GLN A 200 -6.64 8.80 2.56
CA GLN A 200 -5.60 8.48 3.54
C GLN A 200 -4.26 9.13 3.18
N TRP A 201 -3.84 9.07 1.91
CA TRP A 201 -2.60 9.74 1.47
C TRP A 201 -2.67 11.26 1.63
N GLN A 202 -3.79 11.88 1.30
CA GLN A 202 -4.00 13.32 1.52
C GLN A 202 -3.95 13.69 3.02
N ALA A 203 -4.49 12.85 3.89
CA ALA A 203 -4.43 13.09 5.33
C ALA A 203 -3.01 13.02 5.91
N VAL A 204 -2.14 12.22 5.29
CA VAL A 204 -0.72 12.10 5.67
C VAL A 204 0.07 13.35 5.28
N ASP A 205 -0.12 13.84 4.06
CA ASP A 205 0.56 15.04 3.56
C ASP A 205 0.29 16.27 4.44
N VAL A 206 -0.93 16.41 4.97
CA VAL A 206 -1.32 17.52 5.86
C VAL A 206 -0.64 17.43 7.23
N ARG A 207 -0.29 16.22 7.71
CA ARG A 207 0.17 16.01 9.09
C ARG A 207 1.68 16.09 9.28
N LEU A 208 2.46 15.96 8.21
CA LEU A 208 3.90 15.79 8.31
C LEU A 208 4.65 17.04 7.81
N PRO A 209 5.13 17.92 8.71
CA PRO A 209 5.83 19.15 8.31
C PRO A 209 7.08 18.80 7.51
N VAL A 210 7.34 19.55 6.45
CA VAL A 210 8.54 19.44 5.62
C VAL A 210 9.60 20.36 6.22
N LEU A 211 10.76 19.82 6.58
CA LEU A 211 11.86 20.59 7.20
C LEU A 211 12.94 20.96 6.20
N PHE A 212 13.20 20.09 5.22
CA PHE A 212 14.24 20.22 4.21
C PHE A 212 13.60 20.00 2.82
N PRO A 213 12.86 20.99 2.30
CA PRO A 213 12.26 20.89 0.98
C PRO A 213 13.32 20.93 -0.13
N ALA A 214 13.09 20.22 -1.23
CA ALA A 214 13.85 20.42 -2.44
C ALA A 214 13.71 21.87 -2.95
N ASP A 215 14.81 22.49 -3.36
CA ASP A 215 14.78 23.80 -4.03
C ASP A 215 13.94 23.70 -5.29
N THR A 216 12.80 24.40 -5.31
CA THR A 216 11.89 24.46 -6.47
C THR A 216 12.39 25.38 -7.58
N SER A 217 13.63 25.89 -7.48
CA SER A 217 14.26 26.83 -8.41
C SER A 217 15.25 26.21 -9.41
N GLY A 218 15.27 24.88 -9.57
CA GLY A 218 16.07 24.20 -10.60
C GLY A 218 15.18 23.41 -11.55
N ASP A 219 15.21 23.80 -12.82
CA ASP A 219 14.44 23.36 -13.99
C ASP A 219 14.09 21.85 -14.12
N PRO A 220 13.02 21.51 -14.88
CA PRO A 220 12.70 20.16 -15.26
C PRO A 220 13.65 19.66 -16.35
N HIS A 221 14.33 18.55 -16.08
CA HIS A 221 14.91 17.69 -17.10
C HIS A 221 14.50 16.24 -16.84
#